data_AF-W4M6C0-F1
#
_entry.id   AF-W4M6C0-F1
#
_cell.length_a   1.000
_cell.length_b   1.000
_cell.length_c   1.000
_cell.angle_alpha   90.00
_cell.angle_beta   90.00
_cell.angle_gamma   90.00
#
_symmetry.space_group_name_H-M   'P 1'
#
loop_
_entity.id
_entity.type
_entity.pdbx_description
1 polymer ?
#
loop_
_entity_poly.entity_id
_entity_poly.type
_entity_poly.pdbx_seq_one_letter_code
_entity_poly.pdbx_strand_id
1 'polypeptide(L)'
;MLVLAEVAGAISRTRQDPAQAEAFARTLGQLPNVTVVPLDDALGQQVLALAAQHGLRGANAVYAAVAQQAGSTLTSLDNEHLTRLAGLISIQPPEEALADLMAPPAEETETSSSC
;
A
#
# COMPACT_ATOMS: atom_id res chain seq x y z
N MET A 1 -3.63 -8.16 5.79
CA MET A 1 -2.88 -9.03 6.72
C MET A 1 -1.42 -9.22 6.28
N LEU A 2 -1.12 -9.25 4.96
CA LEU A 2 0.23 -9.42 4.41
C LEU A 2 1.29 -8.51 5.04
N VAL A 3 1.03 -7.19 5.11
CA VAL A 3 1.96 -6.20 5.67
C VAL A 3 2.40 -6.52 7.11
N LEU A 4 1.52 -7.08 7.94
CA LEU A 4 1.86 -7.42 9.32
C LEU A 4 2.85 -8.60 9.37
N ALA A 5 2.70 -9.56 8.48
CA ALA A 5 3.64 -10.68 8.36
C ALA A 5 5.01 -10.20 7.84
N GLU A 6 5.04 -9.26 6.89
CA GLU A 6 6.28 -8.65 6.40
C GLU A 6 7.01 -7.87 7.50
N VAL A 7 6.27 -7.07 8.27
CA VAL A 7 6.81 -6.32 9.42
C VAL A 7 7.37 -7.26 10.48
N ALA A 8 6.61 -8.27 10.91
CA ALA A 8 7.07 -9.26 11.88
C ALA A 8 8.33 -9.97 11.39
N GLY A 9 8.36 -10.42 10.13
CA GLY A 9 9.52 -11.08 9.53
C GLY A 9 10.75 -10.17 9.48
N ALA A 10 10.59 -8.92 9.08
CA ALA A 10 11.68 -7.94 9.02
C ALA A 10 12.27 -7.64 10.40
N ILE A 11 11.41 -7.40 11.40
CA ILE A 11 11.85 -7.15 12.78
C ILE A 11 12.51 -8.39 13.36
N SER A 12 11.94 -9.58 13.17
CA SER A 12 12.52 -10.83 13.67
C SER A 12 13.91 -11.07 13.10
N ARG A 13 14.15 -10.81 11.80
CA ARG A 13 15.48 -10.98 11.18
C ARG A 13 16.53 -10.03 11.77
N THR A 14 16.14 -8.83 12.16
CA THR A 14 17.08 -7.82 12.67
C THR A 14 17.29 -7.91 14.18
N ARG A 15 16.25 -8.28 14.93
CA ARG A 15 16.26 -8.30 16.40
C ARG A 15 16.42 -9.68 17.01
N GLN A 16 16.25 -10.75 16.22
CA GLN A 16 16.34 -12.15 16.67
C GLN A 16 15.41 -12.49 17.85
N ASP A 17 14.28 -11.77 17.95
CA ASP A 17 13.22 -12.00 18.94
C ASP A 17 11.86 -12.11 18.22
N PRO A 18 11.44 -13.34 17.87
CA PRO A 18 10.18 -13.57 17.16
C PRO A 18 8.94 -13.15 17.96
N ALA A 19 8.96 -13.28 19.28
CA ALA A 19 7.82 -12.95 20.13
C ALA A 19 7.59 -11.43 20.17
N GLN A 20 8.65 -10.64 20.33
CA GLN A 20 8.55 -9.18 20.24
C GLN A 20 8.18 -8.72 18.83
N ALA A 21 8.68 -9.38 17.78
CA ALA A 21 8.32 -9.05 16.41
C ALA A 21 6.83 -9.29 16.10
N GLU A 22 6.28 -10.40 16.57
CA GLU A 22 4.85 -10.68 16.47
C GLU A 22 4.01 -9.66 17.25
N ALA A 23 4.38 -9.40 18.51
CA ALA A 23 3.69 -8.42 19.34
C ALA A 23 3.69 -7.03 18.70
N PHE A 24 4.83 -6.59 18.14
CA PHE A 24 4.93 -5.33 17.43
C PHE A 24 3.98 -5.27 16.23
N ALA A 25 3.97 -6.30 15.37
CA ALA A 25 3.10 -6.33 14.19
C ALA A 25 1.61 -6.33 14.58
N ARG A 26 1.23 -7.01 15.66
CA ARG A 26 -0.15 -6.95 16.18
C ARG A 26 -0.53 -5.55 16.64
N THR A 27 0.33 -4.88 17.41
CA THR A 27 0.11 -3.50 17.86
C THR A 27 0.02 -2.52 16.69
N LEU A 28 0.86 -2.69 15.66
CA LEU A 28 0.79 -1.87 14.44
C LEU A 28 -0.58 -1.97 13.76
N GLY A 29 -1.14 -3.18 13.67
CA GLY A 29 -2.46 -3.41 13.09
C GLY A 29 -3.63 -2.87 13.92
N GLN A 30 -3.38 -2.40 15.14
CA GLN A 30 -4.39 -1.84 16.05
C GLN A 30 -4.33 -0.31 16.15
N LEU A 31 -3.42 0.35 15.41
CA LEU A 31 -3.34 1.81 15.41
C LEU A 31 -4.61 2.43 14.80
N PRO A 32 -5.10 3.56 15.34
CA PRO A 32 -6.41 4.13 14.98
C PRO A 32 -6.52 4.58 13.53
N ASN A 33 -5.40 4.95 12.90
CA ASN A 33 -5.34 5.41 11.51
C ASN A 33 -4.80 4.33 10.56
N VAL A 34 -4.75 3.07 10.99
CA VAL A 34 -4.27 1.93 10.18
C VAL A 34 -5.43 0.97 9.95
N THR A 35 -5.80 0.78 8.69
CA THR A 35 -6.77 -0.24 8.30
C THR A 35 -6.03 -1.42 7.68
N VAL A 36 -6.11 -2.59 8.30
CA VAL A 36 -5.52 -3.82 7.76
C VAL A 36 -6.57 -4.60 6.98
N VAL A 37 -6.42 -4.62 5.65
CA VAL A 37 -7.34 -5.36 4.77
C VAL A 37 -7.10 -6.88 4.89
N PRO A 38 -8.12 -7.70 5.21
CA PRO A 38 -7.99 -9.16 5.19
C PRO A 38 -7.84 -9.68 3.75
N LEU A 39 -7.08 -10.76 3.57
CA LEU A 39 -7.01 -11.45 2.28
C LEU A 39 -8.09 -12.53 2.27
N ASP A 40 -9.31 -12.13 1.93
CA ASP A 40 -10.44 -13.04 1.75
C ASP A 40 -10.49 -13.61 0.32
N ASP A 41 -11.47 -14.46 0.05
CA ASP A 41 -11.61 -15.14 -1.24
C ASP A 41 -11.84 -14.15 -2.40
N ALA A 42 -12.57 -13.06 -2.16
CA ALA A 42 -12.86 -12.06 -3.18
C ALA A 42 -11.59 -11.31 -3.57
N LEU A 43 -10.83 -10.79 -2.60
CA LEU A 43 -9.55 -10.16 -2.85
C LEU A 43 -8.55 -11.17 -3.42
N GLY A 44 -8.56 -12.41 -2.94
CA GLY A 44 -7.73 -13.50 -3.46
C GLY A 44 -7.93 -13.76 -4.95
N GLN A 45 -9.17 -13.75 -5.43
CA GLN A 45 -9.47 -13.91 -6.86
C GLN A 45 -8.96 -12.73 -7.70
N GLN A 46 -9.07 -11.51 -7.19
CA GLN A 46 -8.50 -10.33 -7.85
C GLN A 46 -6.96 -10.41 -7.90
N VAL A 47 -6.32 -10.81 -6.80
CA VAL A 47 -4.87 -11.02 -6.72
C VAL A 47 -4.40 -12.06 -7.73
N LEU A 48 -5.09 -13.19 -7.84
CA LEU A 48 -4.80 -14.24 -8.82
C LEU A 48 -4.86 -13.68 -10.25
N ALA A 49 -5.93 -12.93 -10.57
CA ALA A 49 -6.11 -12.35 -11.90
C ALA A 49 -5.00 -11.35 -12.24
N LEU A 50 -4.67 -10.44 -11.32
CA LEU A 50 -3.59 -9.47 -11.52
C LEU A 50 -2.23 -10.14 -11.66
N ALA A 51 -1.94 -11.14 -10.82
CA ALA A 51 -0.69 -11.89 -10.90
C ALA A 51 -0.53 -12.60 -12.25
N ALA A 52 -1.59 -13.26 -12.73
CA ALA A 52 -1.56 -13.97 -14.01
C ALA A 52 -1.45 -13.03 -15.21
N GLN A 53 -2.20 -11.92 -15.22
CA GLN A 53 -2.25 -10.99 -16.35
C GLN A 53 -0.97 -10.15 -16.48
N HIS A 54 -0.35 -9.79 -15.36
CA HIS A 54 0.80 -8.88 -15.34
C HIS A 54 2.11 -9.54 -14.88
N GLY A 55 2.12 -10.87 -14.67
CA GLY A 55 3.32 -11.60 -14.24
C GLY A 55 3.85 -11.15 -12.87
N LEU A 56 2.97 -10.70 -11.96
CA LEU A 56 3.37 -10.17 -10.67
C LEU A 56 3.69 -11.29 -9.68
N ARG A 57 4.68 -11.04 -8.81
CA ARG A 57 4.89 -11.85 -7.61
C ARG A 57 3.69 -11.68 -6.67
N GLY A 58 3.36 -12.73 -5.91
CA GLY A 58 2.14 -12.77 -5.08
C GLY A 58 1.97 -11.56 -4.15
N ALA A 59 3.03 -11.14 -3.45
CA ALA A 59 2.97 -9.97 -2.58
C ALA A 59 2.65 -8.67 -3.36
N ASN A 60 3.32 -8.45 -4.50
CA ASN A 60 3.10 -7.27 -5.34
C ASN A 60 1.66 -7.25 -5.91
N ALA A 61 1.12 -8.42 -6.27
CA ALA A 61 -0.26 -8.56 -6.71
C ALA A 61 -1.26 -8.24 -5.58
N VAL A 62 -0.95 -8.61 -4.33
CA VAL A 62 -1.76 -8.23 -3.15
C VAL A 62 -1.76 -6.72 -2.95
N TYR A 63 -0.59 -6.07 -2.99
CA TYR A 63 -0.52 -4.61 -2.86
C TYR A 63 -1.27 -3.89 -3.99
N ALA A 64 -1.13 -4.37 -5.23
CA ALA A 64 -1.87 -3.83 -6.37
C ALA A 64 -3.39 -3.98 -6.23
N ALA A 65 -3.86 -5.16 -5.82
CA ALA A 65 -5.29 -5.41 -5.64
C ALA A 65 -5.88 -4.53 -4.53
N VAL A 66 -5.17 -4.38 -3.40
CA VAL A 66 -5.61 -3.52 -2.29
C VAL A 66 -5.68 -2.05 -2.73
N ALA A 67 -4.67 -1.55 -3.45
CA ALA A 67 -4.67 -0.18 -3.96
C ALA A 67 -5.84 0.07 -4.93
N GLN A 68 -6.11 -0.86 -5.84
CA GLN A 68 -7.26 -0.78 -6.76
C GLN A 68 -8.59 -0.78 -6.01
N GLN A 69 -8.78 -1.71 -5.07
CA GLN A 69 -10.03 -1.83 -4.31
C GLN A 69 -10.29 -0.59 -3.44
N ALA A 70 -9.25 -0.02 -2.85
CA ALA A 70 -9.36 1.16 -2.00
C ALA A 70 -9.38 2.49 -2.79
N GLY A 71 -9.19 2.45 -4.12
CA GLY A 71 -9.04 3.66 -4.93
C GLY A 71 -7.91 4.57 -4.45
N SER A 72 -6.85 3.99 -3.88
CA SER A 72 -5.80 4.71 -3.16
C SER A 72 -4.47 4.66 -3.92
N THR A 73 -3.63 5.66 -3.70
CA THR A 73 -2.25 5.65 -4.21
C THR A 73 -1.37 4.75 -3.34
N LEU A 74 -0.67 3.80 -3.97
CA LEU A 74 0.34 3.02 -3.26
C LEU A 74 1.61 3.85 -3.07
N THR A 75 2.01 4.09 -1.82
CA THR A 75 3.31 4.70 -1.52
C THR A 75 4.34 3.59 -1.29
N SER A 76 5.45 3.58 -2.03
CA SER A 76 6.46 2.51 -1.90
C SER A 76 7.89 2.98 -2.13
N LEU A 77 8.84 2.43 -1.35
CA LEU A 77 10.29 2.55 -1.59
C LEU A 77 10.85 1.43 -2.48
N ASP A 78 10.02 0.46 -2.86
CA ASP A 78 10.46 -0.66 -3.67
C ASP A 78 10.46 -0.27 -5.16
N ASN A 79 11.66 -0.19 -5.74
CA ASN A 79 11.84 0.09 -7.16
C ASN A 79 11.14 -0.93 -8.07
N GLU A 80 10.98 -2.19 -7.65
CA GLU A 80 10.22 -3.18 -8.41
C GLU A 80 8.73 -2.81 -8.43
N HIS A 81 8.18 -2.31 -7.31
CA HIS A 81 6.81 -1.79 -7.29
C HIS A 81 6.67 -0.56 -8.19
N LEU A 82 7.54 0.44 -8.01
CA LEU A 82 7.49 1.70 -8.75
C LEU A 82 7.60 1.49 -10.27
N THR A 83 8.35 0.48 -10.71
CA THR A 83 8.50 0.20 -12.14
C THR A 83 7.41 -0.70 -12.70
N ARG A 84 7.01 -1.76 -11.99
CA ARG A 84 6.07 -2.76 -12.54
C ARG A 84 4.60 -2.43 -12.32
N LEU A 85 4.28 -1.64 -11.31
CA LEU A 85 2.90 -1.31 -10.94
C LEU A 85 2.44 0.07 -11.46
N ALA A 86 3.35 0.93 -11.92
CA ALA A 86 3.02 2.29 -12.38
C ALA A 86 2.04 2.35 -13.56
N GLY A 87 1.98 1.31 -14.40
CA GLY A 87 0.99 1.21 -15.48
C GLY A 87 -0.36 0.62 -15.06
N LEU A 88 -0.48 0.16 -13.81
CA LEU A 88 -1.63 -0.60 -13.31
C LEU A 88 -2.40 0.12 -12.20
N ILE A 89 -1.69 0.89 -11.37
CA ILE A 89 -2.25 1.65 -10.25
C ILE A 89 -1.55 3.00 -10.10
N SER A 90 -2.20 3.93 -9.40
CA SER A 90 -1.50 5.10 -8.88
C SER A 90 -0.47 4.65 -7.85
N ILE A 91 0.79 5.00 -8.08
CA ILE A 91 1.90 4.63 -7.21
C ILE A 91 2.91 5.78 -7.19
N GLN A 92 3.48 6.06 -6.03
CA GLN A 92 4.49 7.11 -5.87
C GLN A 92 5.52 6.76 -4.78
N PRO A 93 6.72 7.32 -4.82
CA PRO A 93 7.67 7.18 -3.73
C PRO A 93 7.28 8.04 -2.52
N PRO A 94 7.80 7.77 -1.31
CA PRO A 94 7.42 8.50 -0.11
C PRO A 94 7.75 9.98 -0.14
N GLU A 95 8.81 10.40 -0.84
CA GLU A 95 9.17 11.81 -0.99
C GLU A 95 8.08 12.61 -1.70
N GLU A 96 7.45 12.03 -2.73
CA GLU A 96 6.33 12.66 -3.45
C GLU A 96 5.07 12.64 -2.56
N ALA A 97 4.78 11.51 -1.91
CA ALA A 97 3.63 11.42 -1.01
C ALA A 97 3.73 12.41 0.16
N LEU A 98 4.93 12.63 0.69
CA LEU A 98 5.17 13.63 1.73
C LEU A 98 4.98 15.05 1.20
N ALA A 99 5.45 15.34 -0.01
CA ALA A 99 5.24 16.64 -0.65
C ALA A 99 3.74 16.92 -0.86
N ASP A 100 2.96 15.93 -1.31
CA ASP A 100 1.50 16.04 -1.48
C ASP A 100 0.79 16.33 -0.15
N LEU A 101 1.20 15.67 0.93
CA LEU A 101 0.64 15.89 2.27
C LEU A 101 0.99 17.26 2.87
N MET A 102 2.13 17.83 2.46
CA MET A 102 2.62 19.14 2.91
C MET A 102 2.16 20.29 2.02
N ALA A 103 1.65 19.99 0.82
CA ALA A 103 1.13 21.01 -0.08
C ALA A 103 -0.09 21.70 0.55
N PRO A 104 -0.20 23.03 0.45
CA PRO A 104 -1.44 23.70 0.82
C PRO A 104 -2.59 23.15 -0.04
N PRO A 105 -3.81 23.00 0.51
CA PRO A 105 -4.94 22.54 -0.27
C PRO A 105 -5.09 23.46 -1.49
N ALA A 106 -5.21 22.86 -2.68
CA ALA A 106 -5.37 23.61 -3.91
C ALA A 106 -6.57 24.55 -3.77
N GLU A 107 -6.35 25.85 -3.96
CA GLU A 107 -7.43 26.82 -4.08
C GLU A 107 -8.35 26.36 -5.22
N GLU A 108 -9.59 26.00 -4.89
CA GLU A 108 -10.64 25.82 -5.87
C GLU A 108 -10.71 27.10 -6.69
N THR A 109 -10.28 27.03 -7.94
CA THR A 109 -10.40 28.12 -8.89
C THR A 109 -11.88 28.24 -9.19
N GLU A 110 -12.57 29.07 -8.40
CA GLU A 110 -13.87 29.62 -8.74
C GLU A 110 -13.74 30.24 -10.12
N THR A 111 -14.23 29.50 -11.10
CA THR A 111 -14.51 30.01 -12.44
C THR A 111 -15.70 30.95 -12.26
N SER A 112 -15.43 32.17 -11.79
CA SER A 112 -16.35 33.30 -11.93
C SER A 112 -16.40 33.66 -13.41
N SER A 113 -17.21 32.90 -14.13
CA SER A 113 -17.75 33.28 -15.42
C SER A 113 -18.85 34.30 -15.12
N SER A 114 -18.48 35.58 -15.07
CA SER A 114 -19.44 36.68 -15.14
C SER A 114 -19.52 37.13 -16.59
N CYS A 115 -20.61 36.76 -17.26
CA CYS A 115 -21.20 37.56 -18.34
C CYS A 115 -22.12 38.62 -17.72
#